data_AF-A0A7S2WM28-F1
#
_entry.id   AF-A0A7S2WM28-F1
#
_cell.length_a   1.000
_cell.length_b   1.000
_cell.length_c   1.000
_cell.angle_alpha   90.00
_cell.angle_beta   90.00
_cell.angle_gamma   90.00
#
_symmetry.space_group_name_H-M   'P 1'
#
loop_
_entity.id
_entity.type
_entity.pdbx_description
1 polymer ?
#
loop_
_entity_poly.entity_id
_entity_poly.type
_entity_poly.pdbx_seq_one_letter_code
_entity_poly.pdbx_strand_id
1 'polypeptide(L)'
;TINGKLDIRSFPEPILALRTAYIPPESYVERVLCSIVGQVLGNEHVGVEDNFFELGGNSILLLRAATLMSAALNTRVSPAVLYKEKTMRSLALGLERPRQGMDILVHFNEELNDPQKQTLFMVHPGGGGVEAYARLVQTLDKSFNCIGVDNYNVLHPGGDRGETLEDLTEVYLGEMMS
;
A
#
# COMPACT_ATOMS: atom_id res chain seq x y z
N THR A 1 30.42 37.66 -5.25
CA THR A 1 31.41 38.57 -5.89
C THR A 1 30.83 39.13 -7.18
N ILE A 2 31.48 40.16 -7.73
CA ILE A 2 31.10 40.99 -8.90
C ILE A 2 31.02 40.25 -10.26
N ASN A 3 30.83 38.94 -10.26
CA ASN A 3 30.40 38.15 -11.40
C ASN A 3 29.44 37.11 -10.83
N GLY A 4 28.18 37.09 -11.29
CA GLY A 4 27.06 36.28 -10.78
C GLY A 4 27.23 34.75 -10.89
N LYS A 5 28.37 34.21 -10.50
CA LYS A 5 28.60 32.80 -10.24
C LYS A 5 28.21 32.53 -8.80
N LEU A 6 27.25 31.63 -8.63
CA LEU A 6 26.85 31.07 -7.35
C LEU A 6 28.10 30.47 -6.68
N ASP A 7 28.50 31.03 -5.55
CA ASP A 7 29.71 30.64 -4.83
C ASP A 7 29.37 29.41 -3.96
N ILE A 8 29.50 28.21 -4.54
CA ILE A 8 29.14 26.91 -3.91
C ILE A 8 29.84 26.73 -2.56
N ARG A 9 30.98 27.41 -2.35
CA ARG A 9 31.76 27.39 -1.10
C ARG A 9 31.20 28.26 0.03
N SER A 10 30.17 29.05 -0.25
CA SER A 10 29.51 29.92 0.73
C SER A 10 28.23 29.33 1.31
N PHE A 11 27.85 28.12 0.89
CA PHE A 11 26.71 27.43 1.49
C PHE A 11 27.09 26.97 2.90
N PRO A 12 26.23 27.20 3.91
CA PRO A 12 26.40 26.62 5.23
C PRO A 12 26.54 25.10 5.10
N GLU A 13 27.43 24.50 5.89
CA GLU A 13 27.51 23.04 6.01
C GLU A 13 26.10 22.49 6.29
N PRO A 14 25.61 21.52 5.51
CA PRO A 14 24.33 20.90 5.79
C PRO A 14 24.40 20.31 7.20
N ILE A 15 23.56 20.80 8.10
CA ILE A 15 23.32 20.12 9.36
C ILE A 15 22.63 18.81 8.97
N LEU A 16 23.40 17.72 8.91
CA LEU A 16 22.86 16.37 8.85
C LEU A 16 21.98 16.22 10.08
N ALA A 17 20.66 16.29 9.87
CA ALA A 17 19.69 16.05 10.92
C ALA A 17 20.07 14.73 11.57
N LEU A 18 20.31 14.75 12.89
CA LEU A 18 20.59 13.56 13.68
C LEU A 18 19.51 12.54 13.34
N ARG A 19 19.96 11.39 12.81
CA ARG A 19 19.11 10.26 12.45
C ARG A 19 18.10 10.05 13.57
N THR A 20 16.81 10.00 13.24
CA THR A 20 15.77 9.58 14.18
C THR A 20 16.23 8.30 14.88
N ALA A 21 15.97 8.20 16.18
CA ALA A 21 16.37 7.01 16.94
C ALA A 21 15.87 5.76 16.22
N TYR A 22 16.73 4.75 16.07
CA TYR A 22 16.37 3.51 15.38
C TYR A 22 15.19 2.85 16.09
N ILE A 23 14.10 2.62 15.35
CA ILE A 23 12.93 1.89 15.81
C ILE A 23 12.80 0.62 14.96
N PRO A 24 12.89 -0.59 15.56
CA PRO A 24 12.83 -1.84 14.82
C PRO A 24 11.42 -2.13 14.28
N PRO A 25 11.31 -2.94 13.21
CA PRO A 25 10.01 -3.40 12.70
C PRO A 25 9.34 -4.40 13.64
N GLU A 26 8.05 -4.19 13.90
CA GLU A 26 7.22 -4.99 14.79
C GLU A 26 6.33 -5.95 13.98
N SER A 27 5.83 -5.51 12.82
CA SER A 27 4.95 -6.30 11.94
C SER A 27 5.68 -7.08 10.84
N TYR A 28 4.99 -8.04 10.20
CA TYR A 28 5.53 -8.76 9.04
C TYR A 28 5.74 -7.81 7.85
N VAL A 29 4.77 -6.94 7.56
CA VAL A 29 4.87 -5.99 6.44
C VAL A 29 6.02 -5.02 6.70
N GLU A 30 6.14 -4.46 7.92
CA GLU A 30 7.26 -3.60 8.30
C GLU A 30 8.62 -4.28 8.10
N ARG A 31 8.75 -5.56 8.49
CA ARG A 31 9.98 -6.34 8.27
C ARG A 31 10.33 -6.48 6.79
N VAL A 32 9.35 -6.81 5.95
CA VAL A 32 9.54 -6.93 4.49
C VAL A 32 9.95 -5.59 3.88
N LEU A 33 9.24 -4.51 4.23
CA LEU A 33 9.52 -3.16 3.74
C LEU A 33 10.92 -2.70 4.14
N CYS A 34 11.30 -2.82 5.42
CA CYS A 34 12.63 -2.43 5.91
C CYS A 34 13.74 -3.26 5.26
N SER A 35 13.53 -4.57 5.09
CA SER A 35 14.50 -5.46 4.42
C SER A 35 14.74 -5.06 2.97
N ILE A 36 13.67 -4.81 2.21
CA ILE A 36 13.79 -4.40 0.79
C ILE A 36 14.45 -3.04 0.66
N VAL A 37 14.08 -2.07 1.50
CA VAL A 37 14.75 -0.76 1.50
C VAL A 37 16.23 -0.91 1.85
N GLY A 38 16.57 -1.72 2.85
CA GLY A 38 17.95 -2.00 3.22
C GLY A 38 18.76 -2.61 2.07
N GLN A 39 18.18 -3.57 1.35
CA GLN A 39 18.80 -4.17 0.16
C GLN A 39 18.99 -3.18 -0.99
N VAL A 40 18.00 -2.32 -1.24
CA VAL A 40 18.03 -1.35 -2.35
C VAL A 40 19.01 -0.21 -2.06
N LEU A 41 19.11 0.23 -0.81
CA LEU A 41 19.98 1.34 -0.41
C LEU A 41 21.37 0.86 0.06
N GLY A 42 21.58 -0.44 0.27
CA GLY A 42 22.82 -0.98 0.83
C GLY A 42 23.01 -0.66 2.31
N ASN A 43 21.91 -0.56 3.07
CA ASN A 43 21.92 -0.24 4.50
C ASN A 43 21.34 -1.41 5.31
N GLU A 44 22.13 -1.98 6.21
CA GLU A 44 21.72 -3.15 7.01
C GLU A 44 20.69 -2.81 8.10
N HIS A 45 20.60 -1.54 8.53
CA HIS A 45 19.77 -1.13 9.66
C HIS A 45 18.80 -0.03 9.25
N VAL A 46 17.68 -0.39 8.59
CA VAL A 46 16.56 0.51 8.28
C VAL A 46 15.51 0.41 9.37
N GLY A 47 15.22 1.52 10.04
CA GLY A 47 14.14 1.63 11.03
C GLY A 47 12.80 1.93 10.38
N VAL A 48 11.69 1.63 11.08
CA VAL A 48 10.34 1.84 10.51
C VAL A 48 9.94 3.30 10.35
N GLU A 49 10.57 4.20 11.11
CA GLU A 49 10.41 5.66 11.02
C GLU A 49 11.47 6.32 10.12
N ASP A 50 12.37 5.55 9.50
CA ASP A 50 13.35 6.11 8.58
C ASP A 50 12.66 6.55 7.28
N ASN A 51 13.01 7.74 6.81
CA ASN A 51 12.55 8.25 5.53
C ASN A 51 13.43 7.75 4.37
N PHE A 52 12.80 7.14 3.37
CA PHE A 52 13.49 6.56 2.21
C PHE A 52 14.45 7.55 1.51
N PHE A 53 14.07 8.81 1.36
CA PHE A 53 14.89 9.83 0.69
C PHE A 53 15.98 10.39 1.59
N GLU A 54 15.73 10.51 2.89
CA GLU A 54 16.75 10.90 3.87
C GLU A 54 17.84 9.84 4.01
N LEU A 55 17.50 8.56 3.74
CA LEU A 55 18.45 7.46 3.63
C LEU A 55 19.24 7.43 2.30
N GLY A 56 19.09 8.45 1.44
CA GLY A 56 19.79 8.53 0.16
C GLY A 56 19.04 7.85 -1.01
N GLY A 57 17.77 7.51 -0.81
CA GLY A 57 16.90 7.03 -1.87
C GLY A 57 16.65 8.07 -2.96
N ASN A 58 16.43 7.60 -4.18
CA ASN A 58 16.09 8.43 -5.35
C ASN A 58 14.99 7.76 -6.17
N SER A 59 14.54 8.41 -7.25
CA SER A 59 13.43 7.92 -8.08
C SER A 59 13.66 6.54 -8.68
N ILE A 60 14.88 6.21 -9.11
CA ILE A 60 15.23 4.90 -9.68
C ILE A 60 15.17 3.82 -8.60
N LEU A 61 15.75 4.10 -7.43
CA LEU A 61 15.75 3.20 -6.28
C LEU A 61 14.33 3.00 -5.75
N LEU A 62 13.52 4.06 -5.73
CA LEU A 62 12.13 4.01 -5.30
C LEU A 62 11.28 3.13 -6.21
N LEU A 63 11.47 3.25 -7.53
CA LEU A 63 10.79 2.39 -8.50
C LEU A 63 11.19 0.92 -8.29
N ARG A 64 12.49 0.66 -8.07
CA ARG A 64 12.98 -0.69 -7.78
C ARG A 64 12.40 -1.25 -6.48
N ALA A 65 12.39 -0.45 -5.41
CA ALA A 65 11.82 -0.82 -4.13
C ALA A 65 10.33 -1.16 -4.25
N ALA A 66 9.55 -0.30 -4.93
CA ALA A 66 8.12 -0.52 -5.17
C ALA A 66 7.84 -1.85 -5.91
N THR A 67 8.63 -2.17 -6.94
CA THR A 67 8.52 -3.44 -7.67
C THR A 67 8.81 -4.64 -6.78
N LEU A 68 9.90 -4.60 -5.99
CA LEU A 68 10.27 -5.68 -5.08
C LEU A 68 9.25 -5.86 -3.95
N MET A 69 8.78 -4.76 -3.36
CA MET A 69 7.74 -4.77 -2.33
C MET A 69 6.45 -5.37 -2.88
N SER A 70 6.08 -5.01 -4.12
CA SER A 70 4.88 -5.55 -4.73
C SER A 70 4.95 -7.06 -4.92
N ALA A 71 6.09 -7.57 -5.37
CA ALA A 71 6.32 -9.00 -5.52
C ALA A 71 6.34 -9.73 -4.17
N ALA A 72 7.01 -9.17 -3.16
CA ALA A 72 7.16 -9.80 -1.84
C ALA A 72 5.86 -9.83 -1.02
N LEU A 73 5.00 -8.82 -1.19
CA LEU A 73 3.73 -8.69 -0.47
C LEU A 73 2.53 -9.17 -1.30
N ASN A 74 2.76 -9.66 -2.51
CA ASN A 74 1.72 -10.03 -3.48
C ASN A 74 0.60 -8.96 -3.62
N THR A 75 0.98 -7.68 -3.54
CA THR A 75 0.07 -6.53 -3.47
C THR A 75 0.67 -5.40 -4.29
N ARG A 76 -0.14 -4.61 -5.00
CA ARG A 76 0.40 -3.50 -5.80
C ARG A 76 0.86 -2.35 -4.91
N VAL A 77 2.17 -2.16 -4.81
CA VAL A 77 2.79 -1.03 -4.13
C VAL A 77 3.26 -0.02 -5.18
N SER A 78 2.56 1.12 -5.29
CA SER A 78 2.91 2.11 -6.31
C SER A 78 4.05 3.03 -5.86
N PRO A 79 4.94 3.49 -6.78
CA PRO A 79 5.93 4.52 -6.50
C PRO A 79 5.33 5.80 -5.89
N ALA A 80 4.12 6.17 -6.30
CA ALA A 80 3.45 7.35 -5.77
C ALA A 80 3.11 7.23 -4.28
N VAL A 81 2.74 6.02 -3.82
CA VAL A 81 2.47 5.76 -2.40
C VAL A 81 3.78 5.77 -1.60
N LEU A 82 4.86 5.15 -2.08
CA LEU A 82 6.19 5.27 -1.45
C LEU A 82 6.71 6.70 -1.39
N TYR A 83 6.40 7.52 -2.39
CA TYR A 83 6.80 8.92 -2.42
C TYR A 83 6.03 9.75 -1.39
N LYS A 84 4.73 9.45 -1.22
CA LYS A 84 3.83 10.16 -0.31
C LYS A 84 4.04 9.73 1.14
N GLU A 85 4.12 8.43 1.37
CA GLU A 85 4.30 7.83 2.68
C GLU A 85 5.75 7.99 3.12
N LYS A 86 5.96 8.77 4.17
CA LYS A 86 7.30 9.23 4.55
C LYS A 86 8.10 8.16 5.29
N THR A 87 7.46 7.13 5.83
CA THR A 87 8.11 6.10 6.65
C THR A 87 7.60 4.71 6.30
N MET A 88 8.37 3.67 6.62
CA MET A 88 7.94 2.28 6.39
C MET A 88 6.71 1.95 7.23
N ARG A 89 6.58 2.52 8.43
CA ARG A 89 5.39 2.37 9.27
C ARG A 89 4.14 2.97 8.62
N SER A 90 4.22 4.17 8.06
CA SER A 90 3.04 4.79 7.43
C SER A 90 2.61 4.03 6.16
N LEU A 91 3.60 3.52 5.40
CA LEU A 91 3.36 2.61 4.29
C LEU A 91 2.74 1.28 4.76
N ALA A 92 3.29 0.66 5.80
CA ALA A 92 2.77 -0.57 6.38
C ALA A 92 1.33 -0.40 6.85
N LEU A 93 1.02 0.66 7.62
CA LEU A 93 -0.35 0.96 8.04
C LEU A 93 -1.32 1.14 6.87
N GLY A 94 -0.87 1.73 5.76
CA GLY A 94 -1.65 1.84 4.54
C GLY A 94 -1.93 0.50 3.85
N LEU A 95 -1.00 -0.45 3.95
CA LEU A 95 -1.09 -1.81 3.39
C LEU A 95 -1.79 -2.80 4.34
N GLU A 96 -1.66 -2.60 5.65
CA GLU A 96 -2.17 -3.44 6.74
C GLU A 96 -3.53 -3.00 7.24
N ARG A 97 -4.03 -1.83 6.84
CA ARG A 97 -5.41 -1.44 7.10
C ARG A 97 -6.30 -2.61 6.69
N PRO A 98 -7.00 -3.25 7.64
CA PRO A 98 -7.78 -4.43 7.34
C PRO A 98 -8.81 -4.05 6.28
N ARG A 99 -8.71 -4.73 5.15
CA ARG A 99 -9.91 -5.33 4.57
C ARG A 99 -10.49 -6.18 5.70
N GLN A 100 -11.62 -5.77 6.27
CA GLN A 100 -12.16 -6.47 7.44
C GLN A 100 -12.47 -7.93 7.04
N GLY A 101 -11.76 -8.91 7.63
CA GLY A 101 -11.98 -10.35 7.49
C GLY A 101 -11.04 -11.09 6.51
N MET A 102 -10.96 -12.43 6.65
CA MET A 102 -10.75 -13.34 5.51
C MET A 102 -11.93 -13.25 4.51
N ASP A 103 -12.93 -12.44 4.84
CA ASP A 103 -14.01 -12.05 3.98
C ASP A 103 -13.45 -11.36 2.75
N ILE A 104 -13.84 -11.91 1.61
CA ILE A 104 -13.62 -11.27 0.32
C ILE A 104 -14.42 -9.96 0.21
N LEU A 105 -15.36 -9.68 1.11
CA LEU A 105 -16.18 -8.48 1.10
C LEU A 105 -15.54 -7.35 1.91
N VAL A 106 -15.33 -6.20 1.27
CA VAL A 106 -14.73 -5.01 1.87
C VAL A 106 -15.73 -3.87 1.85
N HIS A 107 -16.22 -3.48 3.02
CA HIS A 107 -17.09 -2.31 3.16
C HIS A 107 -16.27 -1.03 3.14
N PHE A 108 -16.62 -0.12 2.23
CA PHE A 108 -15.92 1.17 2.13
C PHE A 108 -16.59 2.31 2.89
N ASN A 109 -17.90 2.22 3.15
CA ASN A 109 -18.64 3.24 3.87
C ASN A 109 -18.36 3.17 5.38
N GLU A 110 -18.42 4.31 6.07
CA GLU A 110 -18.35 4.35 7.53
C GLU A 110 -19.58 3.72 8.19
N GLU A 111 -20.77 3.99 7.64
CA GLU A 111 -22.00 3.33 8.04
C GLU A 111 -22.17 2.04 7.24
N LEU A 112 -22.24 0.92 7.96
CA LEU A 112 -22.45 -0.38 7.37
C LEU A 112 -23.92 -0.52 6.96
N ASN A 113 -24.16 -0.66 5.65
CA ASN A 113 -25.44 -1.04 5.06
C ASN A 113 -26.59 -0.04 5.35
N ASP A 114 -26.47 1.18 4.85
CA ASP A 114 -27.54 2.18 4.91
C ASP A 114 -28.75 1.71 4.06
N PRO A 115 -29.92 1.44 4.66
CA PRO A 115 -31.07 0.89 3.93
C PRO A 115 -31.67 1.85 2.90
N GLN A 116 -31.29 3.14 2.91
CA GLN A 116 -31.75 4.13 1.93
C GLN A 116 -30.90 4.15 0.66
N LYS A 117 -29.73 3.50 0.68
CA LYS A 117 -28.79 3.46 -0.45
C LYS A 117 -28.86 2.12 -1.16
N GLN A 118 -28.70 2.15 -2.48
CA GLN A 118 -28.47 0.92 -3.23
C GLN A 118 -27.06 0.39 -2.98
N THR A 119 -26.91 -0.93 -2.96
CA THR A 119 -25.59 -1.57 -2.87
C THR A 119 -24.93 -1.64 -4.24
N LEU A 120 -23.69 -1.15 -4.31
CA LEU A 120 -22.83 -1.26 -5.47
C LEU A 120 -21.64 -2.15 -5.13
N PHE A 121 -21.60 -3.33 -5.74
CA PHE A 121 -20.47 -4.24 -5.64
C PHE A 121 -19.39 -3.92 -6.68
N MET A 122 -18.13 -3.93 -6.25
CA MET A 122 -16.97 -3.67 -7.09
C MET A 122 -16.01 -4.85 -7.01
N VAL A 123 -16.04 -5.73 -8.00
CA VAL A 123 -15.18 -6.91 -8.07
C VAL A 123 -13.75 -6.50 -8.42
N HIS A 124 -12.77 -7.07 -7.73
CA HIS A 124 -11.35 -6.79 -7.94
C HIS A 124 -10.95 -6.85 -9.42
N PRO A 125 -9.98 -6.01 -9.86
CA PRO A 125 -9.42 -6.13 -11.19
C PRO A 125 -8.49 -7.35 -11.31
N GLY A 126 -8.00 -7.64 -12.52
CA GLY A 126 -7.07 -8.76 -12.75
C GLY A 126 -5.70 -8.66 -12.06
N GLY A 127 -5.37 -7.55 -11.38
CA GLY A 127 -4.17 -7.40 -10.57
C GLY A 127 -4.34 -6.40 -9.41
N GLY A 128 -3.90 -6.78 -8.21
CA GLY A 128 -4.24 -6.09 -6.97
C GLY A 128 -5.65 -6.47 -6.49
N GLY A 129 -6.23 -5.67 -5.61
CA GLY A 129 -7.57 -5.90 -5.11
C GLY A 129 -8.50 -4.69 -5.21
N VAL A 130 -9.52 -4.68 -4.37
CA VAL A 130 -10.60 -3.68 -4.40
C VAL A 130 -10.14 -2.27 -4.05
N GLU A 131 -8.93 -2.10 -3.51
CA GLU A 131 -8.32 -0.79 -3.27
C GLU A 131 -8.21 0.06 -4.54
N ALA A 132 -8.22 -0.57 -5.71
CA ALA A 132 -8.29 0.10 -7.01
C ALA A 132 -9.49 1.07 -7.11
N TYR A 133 -10.59 0.79 -6.39
CA TYR A 133 -11.81 1.59 -6.41
C TYR A 133 -11.86 2.67 -5.33
N ALA A 134 -10.89 2.74 -4.41
CA ALA A 134 -10.95 3.65 -3.26
C ALA A 134 -11.17 5.13 -3.66
N ARG A 135 -10.63 5.57 -4.80
CA ARG A 135 -10.84 6.93 -5.30
C ARG A 135 -12.23 7.15 -5.89
N LEU A 136 -12.79 6.13 -6.54
CA LEU A 136 -14.15 6.18 -7.09
C LEU A 136 -15.18 6.26 -5.97
N VAL A 137 -14.99 5.45 -4.92
CA VAL A 137 -15.83 5.40 -3.72
C VAL A 137 -16.00 6.78 -3.09
N GLN A 138 -14.96 7.63 -3.03
CA GLN A 138 -15.05 8.99 -2.47
C GLN A 138 -16.11 9.88 -3.15
N THR A 139 -16.57 9.51 -4.35
CA THR A 139 -17.65 10.21 -5.06
C THR A 139 -18.99 9.50 -4.91
N LEU A 140 -18.98 8.19 -4.66
CA LEU A 140 -20.16 7.33 -4.70
C LEU A 140 -20.72 6.98 -3.31
N ASP A 141 -19.90 7.05 -2.26
CA ASP A 141 -20.25 6.68 -0.88
C ASP A 141 -21.46 7.44 -0.30
N LYS A 142 -21.73 8.63 -0.84
CA LYS A 142 -22.92 9.44 -0.52
C LYS A 142 -24.20 8.88 -1.09
N SER A 143 -24.14 8.13 -2.19
CA SER A 143 -25.31 7.64 -2.94
C SER A 143 -25.48 6.12 -2.86
N PHE A 144 -24.40 5.39 -2.57
CA PHE A 144 -24.36 3.93 -2.60
C PHE A 144 -23.71 3.35 -1.34
N ASN A 145 -24.16 2.14 -0.98
CA ASN A 145 -23.39 1.23 -0.14
C ASN A 145 -22.32 0.58 -1.02
N CYS A 146 -21.12 1.11 -0.97
CA CYS A 146 -19.97 0.66 -1.73
C CYS A 146 -19.29 -0.54 -1.05
N ILE A 147 -19.37 -1.70 -1.69
CA ILE A 147 -18.76 -2.93 -1.21
C ILE A 147 -17.79 -3.45 -2.28
N GLY A 148 -16.54 -3.67 -1.90
CA GLY A 148 -15.55 -4.34 -2.75
C GLY A 148 -15.66 -5.86 -2.61
N VAL A 149 -15.43 -6.59 -3.69
CA VAL A 149 -15.23 -8.05 -3.67
C VAL A 149 -13.81 -8.39 -4.11
N ASP A 150 -13.02 -8.85 -3.16
CA ASP A 150 -11.59 -9.07 -3.29
C ASP A 150 -11.25 -10.43 -3.87
N ASN A 151 -10.00 -10.58 -4.33
CA ASN A 151 -9.58 -11.79 -5.01
C ASN A 151 -9.47 -12.96 -4.05
N TYR A 152 -10.40 -13.93 -4.18
CA TYR A 152 -10.43 -15.12 -3.33
C TYR A 152 -9.11 -15.90 -3.37
N ASN A 153 -8.54 -16.10 -4.55
CA ASN A 153 -7.31 -16.89 -4.73
C ASN A 153 -6.07 -16.22 -4.11
N VAL A 154 -6.07 -14.89 -3.99
CA VAL A 154 -5.00 -14.16 -3.30
C VAL A 154 -5.12 -14.34 -1.78
N LEU A 155 -6.35 -14.32 -1.27
CA LEU A 155 -6.63 -14.50 0.15
C LEU A 155 -6.57 -15.98 0.59
N HIS A 156 -6.75 -16.92 -0.34
CA HIS A 156 -6.78 -18.37 -0.11
C HIS A 156 -5.77 -19.10 -1.00
N PRO A 157 -4.46 -18.95 -0.74
CA PRO A 157 -3.43 -19.60 -1.55
C PRO A 157 -3.52 -21.13 -1.42
N GLY A 158 -3.69 -21.81 -2.55
CA GLY A 158 -3.84 -23.27 -2.61
C GLY A 158 -5.26 -23.78 -2.34
N GLY A 159 -6.26 -22.91 -2.30
CA GLY A 159 -7.67 -23.30 -2.16
C GLY A 159 -8.27 -23.89 -3.44
N ASP A 160 -9.18 -24.84 -3.25
CA ASP A 160 -9.75 -25.73 -4.25
C ASP A 160 -10.90 -25.09 -5.06
N ARG A 161 -11.35 -23.88 -4.68
CA ARG A 161 -12.61 -23.26 -5.11
C ARG A 161 -12.47 -22.17 -6.18
N GLY A 162 -11.30 -21.99 -6.77
CA GLY A 162 -11.03 -20.87 -7.68
C GLY A 162 -10.19 -21.24 -8.90
N GLU A 163 -10.41 -22.43 -9.45
CA GLU A 163 -9.69 -22.90 -10.64
C GLU A 163 -10.22 -22.27 -11.94
N THR A 164 -11.51 -21.90 -11.97
CA THR A 164 -12.16 -21.22 -13.11
C THR A 164 -12.84 -19.91 -12.73
N LEU A 165 -13.24 -19.11 -13.73
CA LEU A 165 -13.99 -17.87 -13.51
C LEU A 165 -15.39 -18.16 -12.98
N GLU A 166 -15.99 -19.24 -13.44
CA GLU A 166 -17.29 -19.73 -12.99
C GLU A 166 -17.26 -20.09 -11.50
N ASP A 167 -16.24 -20.82 -11.04
CA ASP A 167 -16.07 -21.18 -9.62
C ASP A 167 -15.92 -19.93 -8.75
N LEU A 168 -15.08 -18.97 -9.18
CA LEU A 168 -14.91 -17.70 -8.48
C LEU A 168 -16.23 -16.90 -8.42
N THR A 169 -17.02 -16.93 -9.49
CA THR A 169 -18.31 -16.25 -9.54
C THR A 169 -19.29 -16.85 -8.53
N GLU A 170 -19.34 -18.19 -8.40
CA GLU A 170 -20.18 -18.86 -7.41
C GLU A 170 -19.77 -18.50 -5.98
N VAL A 171 -18.48 -18.50 -5.68
CA VAL A 171 -17.96 -18.06 -4.38
C VAL A 171 -18.36 -16.61 -4.10
N TYR A 172 -18.17 -15.71 -5.06
CA TYR A 172 -18.48 -14.29 -4.89
C TYR A 172 -19.97 -14.05 -4.67
N LEU A 173 -20.83 -14.71 -5.45
CA LEU A 173 -22.28 -14.60 -5.29
C LEU A 173 -22.74 -15.16 -3.94
N GLY A 174 -22.15 -16.25 -3.47
CA GLY A 174 -22.45 -16.84 -2.16
C GLY A 174 -22.21 -15.85 -1.02
N GLU A 175 -21.06 -15.17 -1.04
CA GLU A 175 -20.71 -14.16 -0.03
C GLU A 175 -21.56 -12.89 -0.17
N MET A 176 -21.81 -12.40 -1.39
CA MET A 176 -22.64 -11.20 -1.63
C MET A 176 -24.10 -11.37 -1.17
N MET A 177 -24.58 -12.61 -1.06
CA MET A 177 -25.95 -12.93 -0.68
C MET A 177 -26.10 -13.39 0.78
N SER A 178 -24.99 -13.57 1.50
CA SER A 178 -24.97 -13.92 2.92
C SER A 178 -25.32 -12.74 3.83
#